data_AF-A0A5C6KZ57-F1
#
_entry.id   AF-A0A5C6KZ57-F1
#
_cell.length_a   1.000
_cell.length_b   1.000
_cell.length_c   1.000
_cell.angle_alpha   90.00
_cell.angle_beta   90.00
_cell.angle_gamma   90.00
#
_symmetry.space_group_name_H-M   'P 1'
#
loop_
_entity.id
_entity.type
_entity.pdbx_description
1 polymer ?
#
loop_
_entity_poly.entity_id
_entity_poly.type
_entity_poly.pdbx_seq_one_letter_code
_entity_poly.pdbx_strand_id
1 'polypeptide(L)'
;MAENKKTLTVTQQVKELVYDIQNKAYLTGQAREAAGKSYQVASNMQASDDDENSYQIRRSLANAFSSLKSLLGEYLNEDNTTSDNLMDEEIDNNGKLSLEFLLPSNYNNASADALGNGIHSYLVDMALGEWFAITSPEDANAYIQHSGVSLENVKRALYKRSRPERPTYD
;
A
#
# COMPACT_ATOMS: atom_id res chain seq x y z
N MET A 1 -21.55 -21.80 -18.48
CA MET A 1 -22.03 -21.39 -17.15
C MET A 1 -21.19 -20.19 -16.75
N ALA A 2 -21.81 -19.05 -16.45
CA ALA A 2 -21.04 -17.91 -15.94
C ALA A 2 -20.32 -18.37 -14.66
N GLU A 3 -19.00 -18.20 -14.62
CA GLU A 3 -18.21 -18.53 -13.44
C GLU A 3 -18.78 -17.71 -12.27
N ASN A 4 -19.29 -18.37 -11.22
CA ASN A 4 -19.70 -17.67 -10.01
C ASN A 4 -18.44 -17.01 -9.45
N LYS A 5 -18.35 -15.68 -9.58
CA LYS A 5 -17.28 -14.88 -8.96
C LYS A 5 -17.69 -14.52 -7.53
N LYS A 6 -16.68 -14.29 -6.70
CA LYS A 6 -16.79 -13.83 -5.34
C LYS A 6 -16.20 -12.43 -5.24
N THR A 7 -16.93 -11.54 -4.60
CA THR A 7 -16.44 -10.20 -4.25
C THR A 7 -15.66 -10.25 -2.94
N LEU A 8 -14.49 -9.60 -2.91
CA LEU A 8 -13.71 -9.34 -1.70
C LEU A 8 -13.37 -7.85 -1.65
N THR A 9 -13.69 -7.20 -0.54
CA THR A 9 -13.34 -5.78 -0.33
C THR A 9 -12.17 -5.70 0.65
N VAL A 10 -11.10 -5.02 0.25
CA VAL A 10 -9.99 -4.65 1.14
C VAL A 10 -10.08 -3.16 1.43
N THR A 11 -10.05 -2.80 2.70
CA THR A 11 -10.08 -1.40 3.14
C THR A 11 -8.75 -1.05 3.81
N GLN A 12 -8.13 0.04 3.35
CA GLN A 12 -6.93 0.62 3.95
C GLN A 12 -7.31 1.94 4.63
N GLN A 13 -6.92 2.11 5.89
CA GLN A 13 -7.16 3.35 6.63
C GLN A 13 -6.05 4.33 6.33
N VAL A 14 -6.35 5.47 5.71
CA VAL A 14 -5.32 6.47 5.34
C VAL A 14 -4.59 6.98 6.57
N LYS A 15 -5.31 7.22 7.68
CA LYS A 15 -4.70 7.60 8.96
C LYS A 15 -3.61 6.62 9.43
N GLU A 16 -3.80 5.31 9.23
CA GLU A 16 -2.85 4.29 9.66
C GLU A 16 -1.65 4.22 8.71
N LEU A 17 -1.88 4.43 7.42
CA LEU A 17 -0.83 4.52 6.41
C LEU A 17 0.08 5.72 6.67
N VAL A 18 -0.51 6.91 6.86
CA VAL A 18 0.23 8.15 7.15
C VAL A 18 1.03 8.01 8.45
N TYR A 19 0.40 7.48 9.51
CA TYR A 19 1.06 7.24 10.78
C TYR A 19 2.27 6.29 10.64
N ASP A 20 2.12 5.17 9.92
CA ASP A 20 3.20 4.21 9.73
C ASP A 20 4.36 4.81 8.91
N ILE A 21 4.06 5.60 7.87
CA ILE A 21 5.06 6.34 7.09
C ILE A 21 5.84 7.30 8.00
N GLN A 22 5.15 8.13 8.77
CA GLN A 22 5.79 9.10 9.67
C GLN A 22 6.64 8.41 10.74
N ASN A 23 6.09 7.36 11.37
CA ASN A 23 6.79 6.62 12.40
C ASN A 23 8.06 5.93 11.84
N LYS A 24 7.98 5.30 10.67
CA LYS A 24 9.16 4.69 10.03
C LYS A 24 10.17 5.73 9.59
N ALA A 25 9.74 6.87 9.07
CA ALA A 25 10.62 7.98 8.72
C ALA A 25 11.38 8.51 9.95
N TYR A 26 10.66 8.70 11.06
CA TYR A 26 11.22 9.10 12.35
C TYR A 26 12.27 8.10 12.86
N LEU A 27 11.92 6.81 12.93
CA LEU A 27 12.80 5.75 13.41
C LEU A 27 14.05 5.59 12.52
N THR A 28 13.91 5.78 11.21
CA THR A 28 15.04 5.74 10.28
C THR A 28 15.98 6.92 10.52
N GLY A 29 15.45 8.13 10.69
CA GLY A 29 16.25 9.31 11.05
C GLY A 29 17.04 9.10 12.35
N GLN A 30 16.37 8.61 13.41
CA GLN A 30 17.00 8.27 14.70
C GLN A 30 18.13 7.23 14.54
N ALA A 31 17.89 6.17 13.75
CA ALA A 31 18.89 5.14 13.49
C ALA A 31 20.11 5.69 12.74
N ARG A 32 19.90 6.64 11.81
CA ARG A 32 20.99 7.28 11.05
C ARG A 32 21.80 8.26 11.90
N GLU A 33 21.14 9.01 12.78
CA GLU A 33 21.82 9.84 13.79
C GLU A 33 22.73 9.00 14.68
N ALA A 34 22.20 7.89 15.22
CA ALA A 34 22.97 6.94 16.02
C ALA A 34 24.15 6.31 15.24
N ALA A 35 24.02 6.19 13.92
CA ALA A 35 25.09 5.74 13.02
C ALA A 35 26.11 6.84 12.64
N GLY A 36 26.00 8.04 13.23
CA GLY A 36 26.96 9.13 13.06
C GLY A 36 26.57 10.15 11.99
N LYS A 37 25.37 10.10 11.42
CA LYS A 37 24.86 11.23 10.61
C LYS A 37 24.65 12.45 11.49
N SER A 38 24.81 13.64 10.90
CA SER A 38 24.53 14.88 11.63
C SER A 38 23.05 14.96 12.00
N TYR A 39 22.78 15.54 13.16
CA TYR A 39 21.41 15.79 13.63
C TYR A 39 20.55 16.49 12.57
N GLN A 40 21.10 17.47 11.85
CA GLN A 40 20.36 18.19 10.80
C GLN A 40 19.93 17.26 9.66
N VAL A 41 20.81 16.37 9.20
CA VAL A 41 20.46 15.41 8.14
C VAL A 41 19.44 14.40 8.66
N ALA A 42 19.66 13.88 9.87
CA ALA A 42 18.73 12.95 10.50
C ALA A 42 17.34 13.57 10.73
N SER A 43 17.27 14.84 11.13
CA SER A 43 16.02 15.59 11.33
C SER A 43 15.28 15.81 10.01
N ASN A 44 15.98 16.13 8.92
CA ASN A 44 15.36 16.31 7.60
C ASN A 44 14.73 15.02 7.05
N MET A 45 15.18 13.85 7.51
CA MET A 45 14.59 12.57 7.16
C MET A 45 13.27 12.29 7.87
N GLN A 46 13.00 12.95 8.99
CA GLN A 46 11.82 12.67 9.81
C GLN A 46 10.63 13.42 9.22
N ALA A 47 9.65 12.66 8.71
CA ALA A 47 8.43 13.23 8.18
C ALA A 47 7.49 13.62 9.35
N SER A 48 6.93 14.82 9.30
CA SER A 48 6.06 15.39 10.33
C SER A 48 4.65 15.69 9.79
N ASP A 49 3.78 16.20 10.67
CA ASP A 49 2.44 16.70 10.32
C ASP A 49 2.45 18.12 9.76
N ASP A 50 3.62 18.75 9.59
CA ASP A 50 3.71 20.09 9.01
C ASP A 50 3.12 20.08 7.57
N ASP A 51 2.39 21.14 7.21
CA ASP A 51 1.54 21.17 5.99
C ASP A 51 2.27 20.69 4.72
N GLU A 52 3.52 21.10 4.53
CA GLU A 52 4.35 20.75 3.38
C GLU A 52 4.75 19.25 3.38
N ASN A 53 5.16 18.74 4.54
CA ASN A 53 5.54 17.33 4.72
C ASN A 53 4.32 16.42 4.57
N SER A 54 3.21 16.80 5.21
CA SER A 54 1.93 16.08 5.14
C SER A 54 1.41 16.01 3.70
N TYR A 55 1.46 17.12 2.95
CA TYR A 55 1.05 17.13 1.55
C TYR A 55 1.91 16.21 0.68
N GLN A 56 3.24 16.26 0.83
CA GLN A 56 4.15 15.40 0.06
C GLN A 56 3.88 13.92 0.34
N ILE A 57 3.73 13.52 1.61
CA ILE A 57 3.42 12.13 1.98
C ILE A 57 2.09 11.68 1.36
N ARG A 58 1.04 12.50 1.47
CA ARG A 58 -0.29 12.21 0.91
C ARG A 58 -0.23 12.09 -0.61
N ARG A 59 0.55 12.95 -1.28
CA ARG A 59 0.72 12.90 -2.73
C ARG A 59 1.44 11.62 -3.17
N SER A 60 2.51 11.25 -2.47
CA SER A 60 3.21 9.99 -2.69
C SER A 60 2.29 8.79 -2.47
N LEU A 61 1.45 8.83 -1.43
CA LEU A 61 0.45 7.79 -1.17
C LEU A 61 -0.60 7.69 -2.29
N ALA A 62 -1.10 8.83 -2.80
CA ALA A 62 -2.05 8.88 -3.90
C ALA A 62 -1.46 8.26 -5.19
N ASN A 63 -0.21 8.61 -5.51
CA ASN A 63 0.50 8.04 -6.65
C ASN A 63 0.68 6.52 -6.48
N ALA A 64 1.11 6.07 -5.30
CA ALA A 64 1.30 4.66 -5.00
C ALA A 64 -0.02 3.87 -5.10
N PHE A 65 -1.13 4.43 -4.59
CA PHE A 65 -2.44 3.81 -4.66
C PHE A 65 -2.98 3.71 -6.09
N SER A 66 -2.83 4.78 -6.88
CA SER A 66 -3.19 4.78 -8.31
C SER A 66 -2.36 3.74 -9.10
N SER A 67 -1.05 3.68 -8.84
CA SER A 67 -0.16 2.68 -9.44
C SER A 67 -0.56 1.25 -9.05
N LEU A 68 -0.87 1.01 -7.78
CA LEU A 68 -1.36 -0.29 -7.31
C LEU A 68 -2.66 -0.69 -8.02
N LYS A 69 -3.61 0.23 -8.17
CA LYS A 69 -4.86 -0.02 -8.89
C LYS A 69 -4.61 -0.41 -10.34
N SER A 70 -3.70 0.28 -11.02
CA SER A 70 -3.29 -0.09 -12.38
C SER A 70 -2.66 -1.49 -12.43
N LEU A 71 -1.76 -1.81 -11.51
CA LEU A 71 -1.07 -3.10 -11.43
C LEU A 71 -2.01 -4.27 -11.10
N LEU A 72 -3.09 -4.02 -10.37
CA LEU A 72 -4.09 -5.02 -9.98
C LEU A 72 -5.38 -4.96 -10.81
N GLY A 73 -5.41 -4.16 -11.87
CA GLY A 73 -6.63 -3.83 -12.62
C GLY A 73 -7.37 -5.05 -13.19
N GLU A 74 -6.68 -6.16 -13.46
CA GLU A 74 -7.32 -7.40 -13.93
C GLU A 74 -8.22 -8.08 -12.88
N TYR A 75 -8.02 -7.76 -11.60
CA TYR A 75 -8.80 -8.30 -10.48
C TYR A 75 -9.80 -7.32 -9.89
N LEU A 76 -9.58 -6.02 -10.12
CA LEU A 76 -10.39 -4.97 -9.51
C LEU A 76 -11.74 -4.85 -10.21
N ASN A 77 -12.78 -4.59 -9.42
CA ASN A 77 -14.09 -4.24 -9.92
C ASN A 77 -14.24 -2.73 -9.96
N GLU A 78 -13.66 -2.12 -10.99
CA GLU A 78 -13.74 -0.68 -11.19
C GLU A 78 -14.15 -0.34 -12.62
N ASP A 79 -15.00 0.67 -12.76
CA ASP A 79 -15.56 1.16 -14.02
C ASP A 79 -15.32 2.66 -14.21
N ASN A 80 -14.34 3.24 -13.49
CA ASN A 80 -13.95 4.64 -13.61
C ASN A 80 -13.69 5.02 -15.08
N THR A 81 -14.37 6.05 -15.57
CA THR A 81 -14.25 6.54 -16.96
C THR A 81 -13.61 7.92 -17.07
N THR A 82 -13.36 8.59 -15.94
CA THR A 82 -12.76 9.92 -15.86
C THR A 82 -11.70 9.96 -14.78
N SER A 83 -10.74 10.88 -14.92
CA SER A 83 -9.70 11.15 -13.93
C SER A 83 -9.29 12.63 -14.02
N ASP A 84 -8.77 13.17 -12.93
CA ASP A 84 -8.15 14.49 -12.89
C ASP A 84 -6.82 14.46 -12.12
N ASN A 85 -6.28 15.63 -11.77
CA ASN A 85 -5.02 15.77 -11.06
C ASN A 85 -5.17 16.03 -9.55
N LEU A 86 -6.40 16.11 -9.05
CA LEU A 86 -6.68 16.42 -7.65
C LEU A 86 -6.25 15.28 -6.74
N MET A 87 -5.97 15.60 -5.48
CA MET A 87 -5.78 14.59 -4.46
C MET A 87 -7.13 13.96 -4.16
N ASP A 88 -7.17 12.64 -4.04
CA ASP A 88 -8.36 11.92 -3.59
C ASP A 88 -8.78 12.41 -2.19
N GLU A 89 -10.08 12.71 -2.00
CA GLU A 89 -10.60 13.27 -0.74
C GLU A 89 -10.40 12.33 0.45
N GLU A 90 -10.44 11.00 0.25
CA GLU A 90 -10.18 10.04 1.32
C GLU A 90 -8.70 10.10 1.73
N ILE A 91 -7.79 10.34 0.77
CA ILE A 91 -6.38 10.54 1.08
C ILE A 91 -6.17 11.87 1.80
N ASP A 92 -6.82 12.94 1.37
CA ASP A 92 -6.63 14.27 1.97
C ASP A 92 -7.18 14.31 3.42
N ASN A 93 -8.31 13.66 3.67
CA ASN A 93 -9.04 13.73 4.93
C ASN A 93 -8.82 12.54 5.88
N ASN A 94 -7.74 11.76 5.70
CA ASN A 94 -7.47 10.58 6.54
C ASN A 94 -8.59 9.53 6.53
N GLY A 95 -9.30 9.42 5.41
CA GLY A 95 -10.42 8.52 5.18
C GLY A 95 -10.02 7.07 4.90
N LYS A 96 -10.80 6.40 4.05
CA LYS A 96 -10.71 4.96 3.77
C LYS A 96 -10.57 4.68 2.28
N LEU A 97 -9.46 4.06 1.90
CA LEU A 97 -9.29 3.55 0.55
C LEU A 97 -9.89 2.15 0.46
N SER A 98 -10.78 1.94 -0.50
CA SER A 98 -11.42 0.65 -0.72
C SER A 98 -11.03 0.08 -2.08
N LEU A 99 -10.63 -1.19 -2.08
CA LEU A 99 -10.35 -1.98 -3.28
C LEU A 99 -11.32 -3.14 -3.31
N GLU A 100 -12.19 -3.17 -4.31
CA GLU A 100 -13.11 -4.28 -4.54
C GLU A 100 -12.52 -5.23 -5.58
N PHE A 101 -12.39 -6.51 -5.22
CA PHE A 101 -11.83 -7.55 -6.07
C PHE A 101 -12.92 -8.53 -6.52
N LEU A 102 -12.92 -8.87 -7.81
CA LEU A 102 -13.73 -9.94 -8.39
C LEU A 102 -12.88 -11.20 -8.59
N LEU A 103 -12.97 -12.11 -7.62
CA LEU A 103 -12.17 -13.32 -7.55
C LEU A 103 -12.99 -14.56 -7.95
N PRO A 104 -12.35 -15.65 -8.42
CA PRO A 104 -13.04 -16.93 -8.62
C PRO A 104 -13.74 -17.45 -7.36
N SER A 105 -14.85 -18.18 -7.52
CA SER A 105 -15.64 -18.74 -6.40
C SER A 105 -14.83 -19.60 -5.43
N ASN A 106 -13.81 -20.29 -5.91
CA ASN A 106 -12.92 -21.12 -5.09
C ASN A 106 -11.73 -20.35 -4.49
N TYR A 107 -11.76 -19.01 -4.44
CA TYR A 107 -10.76 -18.22 -3.75
C TYR A 107 -10.63 -18.62 -2.27
N ASN A 108 -9.39 -18.70 -1.79
CA ASN A 108 -9.11 -19.01 -0.39
C ASN A 108 -9.16 -17.75 0.48
N ASN A 109 -10.26 -17.57 1.21
CA ASN A 109 -10.47 -16.40 2.08
C ASN A 109 -9.44 -16.26 3.20
N ALA A 110 -8.73 -17.34 3.59
CA ALA A 110 -7.63 -17.24 4.55
C ALA A 110 -6.46 -16.39 4.03
N SER A 111 -6.44 -16.05 2.73
CA SER A 111 -5.45 -15.17 2.11
C SER A 111 -5.87 -13.70 2.09
N ALA A 112 -7.07 -13.37 2.59
CA ALA A 112 -7.58 -11.99 2.61
C ALA A 112 -6.74 -11.07 3.52
N ASP A 113 -6.34 -11.56 4.70
CA ASP A 113 -5.49 -10.77 5.62
C ASP A 113 -4.11 -10.53 5.01
N ALA A 114 -3.54 -11.53 4.33
CA ALA A 114 -2.27 -11.39 3.61
C ALA A 114 -2.37 -10.36 2.47
N LEU A 115 -3.53 -10.29 1.80
CA LEU A 115 -3.81 -9.28 0.77
C LEU A 115 -3.84 -7.88 1.38
N GLY A 116 -4.60 -7.68 2.47
CA GLY A 116 -4.69 -6.41 3.16
C GLY A 116 -3.34 -5.90 3.69
N ASN A 117 -2.58 -6.78 4.36
CA ASN A 117 -1.26 -6.44 4.92
C ASN A 117 -0.22 -6.18 3.83
N GLY A 118 -0.25 -6.94 2.73
CA GLY A 118 0.64 -6.74 1.59
C GLY A 118 0.38 -5.40 0.88
N ILE A 119 -0.89 -5.01 0.73
CA ILE A 119 -1.28 -3.71 0.17
C ILE A 119 -0.82 -2.57 1.09
N HIS A 120 -1.06 -2.67 2.40
CA HIS A 120 -0.56 -1.70 3.38
C HIS A 120 0.95 -1.50 3.24
N SER A 121 1.71 -2.61 3.25
CA SER A 121 3.17 -2.59 3.17
C SER A 121 3.63 -1.93 1.88
N TYR A 122 3.07 -2.33 0.73
CA TYR A 122 3.37 -1.71 -0.57
C TYR A 122 3.18 -0.20 -0.56
N LEU A 123 2.03 0.29 -0.06
CA LEU A 123 1.71 1.71 -0.05
C LEU A 123 2.67 2.51 0.84
N VAL A 124 2.94 2.01 2.04
CA VAL A 124 3.88 2.64 2.98
C VAL A 124 5.29 2.69 2.43
N ASP A 125 5.77 1.57 1.87
CA ASP A 125 7.14 1.48 1.33
C ASP A 125 7.33 2.37 0.09
N MET A 126 6.33 2.45 -0.79
CA MET A 126 6.39 3.35 -1.94
C MET A 126 6.46 4.82 -1.49
N ALA A 127 5.61 5.21 -0.51
CA ALA A 127 5.62 6.57 0.01
C ALA A 127 6.95 6.91 0.73
N LEU A 128 7.50 5.98 1.51
CA LEU A 128 8.80 6.14 2.14
C LEU A 128 9.94 6.21 1.12
N GLY A 129 9.89 5.40 0.07
CA GLY A 129 10.87 5.43 -1.02
C GLY A 129 10.90 6.78 -1.72
N GLU A 130 9.74 7.37 -2.02
CA GLU A 130 9.66 8.73 -2.58
C GLU A 130 10.13 9.81 -1.60
N TRP A 131 9.73 9.70 -0.33
CA TRP A 131 10.18 10.62 0.72
C TRP A 131 11.70 10.63 0.88
N PHE A 132 12.31 9.45 0.98
CA PHE A 132 13.76 9.32 1.10
C PHE A 132 14.49 9.63 -0.19
N ALA A 133 13.87 9.51 -1.37
CA ALA A 133 14.51 9.99 -2.60
C ALA A 133 14.82 11.49 -2.54
N ILE A 134 14.10 12.25 -1.71
CA ILE A 134 14.33 13.68 -1.46
C ILE A 134 15.26 13.89 -0.26
N THR A 135 14.98 13.20 0.86
CA THR A 135 15.61 13.50 2.17
C THR A 135 16.84 12.66 2.49
N SER A 136 16.97 11.47 1.92
CA SER A 136 18.10 10.53 2.10
C SER A 136 18.16 9.50 0.96
N PRO A 137 18.69 9.88 -0.22
CA PRO A 137 18.62 9.04 -1.43
C PRO A 137 19.20 7.63 -1.27
N GLU A 138 20.21 7.48 -0.43
CA GLU A 138 20.82 6.18 -0.07
C GLU A 138 19.87 5.21 0.62
N ASP A 139 18.86 5.71 1.33
CA ASP A 139 17.88 4.89 2.05
C ASP A 139 16.65 4.56 1.19
N ALA A 140 16.38 5.38 0.16
CA ALA A 140 15.21 5.24 -0.71
C ALA A 140 15.09 3.86 -1.38
N ASN A 141 16.20 3.36 -1.94
CA ASN A 141 16.16 2.13 -2.74
C ASN A 141 15.75 0.91 -1.90
N ALA A 142 16.08 0.84 -0.61
CA ALA A 142 15.70 -0.28 0.23
C ALA A 142 14.16 -0.42 0.33
N TYR A 143 13.45 0.71 0.48
CA TYR A 143 12.00 0.73 0.53
C TYR A 143 11.37 0.42 -0.84
N ILE A 144 11.93 0.93 -1.93
CA ILE A 144 11.47 0.59 -3.29
C ILE A 144 11.65 -0.91 -3.61
N GLN A 145 12.73 -1.54 -3.15
CA GLN A 145 12.89 -2.99 -3.29
C GLN A 145 11.89 -3.76 -2.42
N HIS A 146 11.67 -3.31 -1.18
CA HIS A 146 10.70 -3.93 -0.27
C HIS A 146 9.26 -3.82 -0.78
N SER A 147 8.89 -2.68 -1.38
CA SER A 147 7.57 -2.52 -2.01
C SER A 147 7.36 -3.52 -3.16
N GLY A 148 8.39 -3.78 -3.97
CA GLY A 148 8.36 -4.83 -5.00
C GLY A 148 8.07 -6.21 -4.42
N VAL A 149 8.69 -6.57 -3.29
CA VAL A 149 8.42 -7.83 -2.58
C VAL A 149 6.98 -7.87 -2.04
N SER A 150 6.51 -6.77 -1.45
CA SER A 150 5.14 -6.62 -0.97
C SER A 150 4.12 -6.82 -2.09
N LEU A 151 4.35 -6.23 -3.27
CA LEU A 151 3.50 -6.40 -4.46
C LEU A 151 3.46 -7.85 -4.94
N GLU A 152 4.60 -8.54 -4.96
CA GLU A 152 4.62 -9.96 -5.34
C GLU A 152 3.87 -10.83 -4.33
N ASN A 153 3.90 -10.49 -3.03
CA ASN A 153 3.09 -11.16 -2.02
C ASN A 153 1.58 -10.91 -2.21
N VAL A 154 1.19 -9.67 -2.55
CA VAL A 154 -0.19 -9.30 -2.91
C VAL A 154 -0.68 -10.14 -4.09
N LYS A 155 0.11 -10.19 -5.19
CA LYS A 155 -0.22 -11.02 -6.36
C LYS A 155 -0.37 -12.48 -5.98
N ARG A 156 0.58 -13.05 -5.22
CA ARG A 156 0.50 -14.44 -4.75
C ARG A 156 -0.75 -14.72 -3.91
N ALA A 157 -1.18 -13.76 -3.09
CA ALA A 157 -2.39 -13.90 -2.27
C ALA A 157 -3.65 -13.96 -3.15
N LEU A 158 -3.73 -13.17 -4.23
CA LEU A 158 -4.86 -13.18 -5.17
C LEU A 158 -5.05 -14.53 -5.89
N TYR A 159 -3.96 -15.27 -6.12
CA TYR A 159 -4.00 -16.57 -6.78
C TYR A 159 -4.36 -17.75 -5.88
N LYS A 160 -4.53 -17.57 -4.56
CA LYS A 160 -4.79 -18.69 -3.64
C LYS A 160 -6.18 -19.28 -3.84
N ARG A 161 -6.23 -20.61 -3.99
CA ARG A 161 -7.45 -21.38 -4.19
C ARG A 161 -7.69 -22.36 -3.04
N SER A 162 -8.95 -22.52 -2.67
CA SER A 162 -9.42 -23.57 -1.77
C SER A 162 -9.43 -24.90 -2.50
N ARG A 163 -9.09 -25.98 -1.79
CA ARG A 163 -9.19 -27.33 -2.35
C ARG A 163 -10.67 -27.71 -2.52
N PRO A 164 -11.07 -28.40 -3.60
CA PRO A 164 -12.43 -28.89 -3.74
C PRO A 164 -12.80 -29.84 -2.61
N GLU A 165 -14.02 -29.71 -2.08
CA GLU A 165 -14.58 -30.72 -1.18
C GLU A 165 -15.05 -31.93 -2.01
N ARG A 166 -14.71 -33.13 -1.53
CA ARG A 166 -15.14 -34.36 -2.19
C ARG A 166 -16.64 -34.56 -1.93
N PRO A 167 -17.49 -34.78 -2.94
CA PRO A 167 -18.89 -35.09 -2.72
C PRO A 167 -19.04 -36.36 -1.88
N THR A 168 -19.83 -36.29 -0.81
CA THR A 168 -20.34 -37.47 -0.10
C THR A 168 -21.65 -37.87 -0.75
N TYR A 169 -21.75 -39.13 -1.16
CA TYR A 169 -23.00 -39.72 -1.65
C TYR A 169 -23.61 -40.51 -0.48
N ASP A 170 -24.85 -40.20 -0.13
CA ASP A 170 -25.68 -41.00 0.79
C ASP A 170 -26.27 -42.23 0.07
#